data_AF-A0A7Y4XI98-F1
#
_entry.id   AF-A0A7Y4XI98-F1
#
_cell.length_a   1.000
_cell.length_b   1.000
_cell.length_c   1.000
_cell.angle_alpha   90.00
_cell.angle_beta   90.00
_cell.angle_gamma   90.00
#
_symmetry.space_group_name_H-M   'P 1'
#
loop_
_entity.id
_entity.type
_entity.pdbx_description
1 polymer ?
#
loop_
_entity_poly.entity_id
_entity_poly.type
_entity_poly.pdbx_seq_one_letter_code
_entity_poly.pdbx_strand_id
1 'polypeptide(L)'
;MEEAVGKIFGVIAIIAAVVFDWPRAIAGVLLGFFVRRSAFAYPMIVLIAGVVAIAGIGELIYPLIGRTASANWGSFTLGLVSSGATAYGLFRYIFSIFGN
;
A
#
# COMPACT_ATOMS: atom_id res chain seq x y z
N MET A 1 11.12 0.58 -23.44
CA MET A 1 11.73 -0.31 -22.42
C MET A 1 11.48 0.19 -21.00
N GLU A 2 11.69 1.48 -20.69
CA GLU A 2 11.48 2.04 -19.33
C GLU A 2 10.07 1.81 -18.76
N GLU A 3 9.02 1.93 -19.57
CA GLU A 3 7.65 1.70 -19.13
C GLU A 3 7.38 0.24 -18.72
N ALA A 4 7.97 -0.72 -19.45
CA ALA A 4 7.82 -2.14 -19.16
C ALA A 4 8.54 -2.52 -17.84
N VAL A 5 9.73 -1.94 -17.63
CA VAL A 5 10.51 -2.13 -16.41
C VAL A 5 9.75 -1.60 -15.18
N GLY A 6 9.17 -0.40 -15.26
CA GLY A 6 8.35 0.16 -14.18
C GLY A 6 7.14 -0.70 -13.83
N LYS A 7 6.47 -1.28 -14.83
CA LYS A 7 5.33 -2.20 -14.62
C LYS A 7 5.76 -3.51 -13.96
N ILE A 8 6.88 -4.09 -14.37
CA ILE A 8 7.42 -5.32 -13.77
C ILE A 8 7.76 -5.09 -12.29
N PHE A 9 8.47 -4.01 -11.97
CA PHE A 9 8.76 -3.66 -10.58
C PHE A 9 7.48 -3.42 -9.75
N GLY A 10 6.47 -2.77 -10.34
CA GLY A 10 5.17 -2.59 -9.69
C GLY A 10 4.47 -3.91 -9.37
N VAL A 11 4.45 -4.86 -10.31
CA VAL A 11 3.86 -6.18 -10.11
C VAL A 11 4.62 -6.97 -9.05
N ILE A 12 5.95 -6.98 -9.09
CA ILE A 12 6.79 -7.64 -8.08
C ILE A 12 6.52 -7.04 -6.69
N ALA A 13 6.43 -5.72 -6.58
CA ALA A 13 6.13 -5.04 -5.32
C ALA A 13 4.74 -5.40 -4.78
N ILE A 14 3.71 -5.52 -5.64
CA ILE A 14 2.37 -5.97 -5.25
C ILE A 14 2.38 -7.44 -4.82
N ILE A 15 3.06 -8.32 -5.54
CA ILE A 15 3.17 -9.74 -5.17
C ILE A 15 3.88 -9.87 -3.82
N ALA A 16 5.00 -9.16 -3.64
CA ALA A 16 5.73 -9.14 -2.37
C ALA A 16 4.86 -8.57 -1.24
N ALA A 17 4.10 -7.51 -1.49
CA ALA A 17 3.17 -6.92 -0.53
C ALA A 17 2.12 -7.93 -0.05
N VAL A 18 1.50 -8.65 -0.99
CA VAL A 18 0.46 -9.65 -0.69
C VAL A 18 1.06 -10.89 -0.01
N VAL A 19 2.24 -11.35 -0.40
CA VAL A 19 2.84 -12.56 0.19
C VAL A 19 3.39 -12.30 1.60
N PHE A 20 4.07 -11.16 1.81
CA PHE A 20 4.77 -10.89 3.07
C PHE A 20 3.95 -10.07 4.08
N ASP A 21 2.99 -9.27 3.64
CA ASP A 21 2.24 -8.36 4.52
C ASP A 21 0.81 -8.12 4.00
N TRP A 22 0.09 -9.23 3.74
CA TRP A 22 -1.26 -9.22 3.16
C TRP A 22 -2.27 -8.30 3.86
N PRO A 23 -2.30 -8.13 5.20
CA PRO A 23 -3.30 -7.26 5.81
C PRO A 23 -3.07 -5.78 5.50
N ARG A 24 -1.82 -5.31 5.54
CA ARG A 24 -1.47 -3.93 5.15
C ARG A 24 -1.59 -3.72 3.64
N ALA A 25 -1.35 -4.76 2.85
CA ALA A 25 -1.60 -4.73 1.40
C ALA A 25 -3.09 -4.48 1.10
N ILE A 26 -4.00 -5.19 1.77
CA ILE A 26 -5.46 -4.97 1.64
C ILE A 26 -5.83 -3.55 2.08
N ALA A 27 -5.31 -3.08 3.22
CA ALA A 27 -5.56 -1.72 3.68
C ALA A 27 -5.09 -0.67 2.67
N GLY A 28 -3.93 -0.90 2.02
CA GLY A 28 -3.41 -0.08 0.93
C GLY A 28 -4.35 -0.05 -0.27
N VAL A 29 -4.86 -1.20 -0.71
CA VAL A 29 -5.89 -1.27 -1.78
C VAL A 29 -7.12 -0.44 -1.41
N LEU A 30 -7.68 -0.62 -0.21
CA LEU A 30 -8.86 0.12 0.22
C LEU A 30 -8.62 1.63 0.27
N LEU A 31 -7.45 2.06 0.74
CA LEU A 31 -7.05 3.45 0.73
C LEU A 31 -6.97 4.00 -0.70
N GLY A 32 -6.31 3.30 -1.62
CA GLY A 32 -6.24 3.69 -3.03
C GLY A 32 -7.61 3.86 -3.67
N PHE A 33 -8.54 2.95 -3.35
CA PHE A 33 -9.93 3.01 -3.81
C PHE A 33 -10.65 4.23 -3.26
N PHE A 34 -10.57 4.43 -1.95
CA PHE A 34 -11.23 5.53 -1.25
C PHE A 34 -10.71 6.90 -1.71
N VAL A 35 -9.40 7.06 -1.83
CA VAL A 35 -8.76 8.30 -2.29
C VAL A 35 -9.12 8.61 -3.74
N ARG A 36 -9.22 7.59 -4.60
CA ARG A 36 -9.65 7.78 -5.99
C ARG A 36 -11.12 8.15 -6.11
N ARG A 37 -11.98 7.53 -5.30
CA ARG A 37 -13.44 7.74 -5.36
C ARG A 37 -13.87 9.05 -4.70
N SER A 38 -13.15 9.46 -3.68
CA SER A 38 -13.38 10.70 -2.96
C SER A 38 -12.80 11.88 -3.75
N ALA A 39 -13.57 12.94 -3.92
CA ALA A 39 -13.12 14.17 -4.58
C ALA A 39 -12.25 15.03 -3.64
N PHE A 40 -11.16 14.45 -3.12
CA PHE A 40 -10.21 15.19 -2.30
C PHE A 40 -9.52 16.27 -3.14
N ALA A 41 -9.37 17.47 -2.58
CA ALA A 41 -8.61 18.54 -3.21
C ALA A 41 -7.13 18.15 -3.43
N TYR A 42 -6.58 17.32 -2.55
CA TYR A 42 -5.18 16.87 -2.58
C TYR A 42 -5.05 15.35 -2.36
N PRO A 43 -5.46 14.51 -3.34
CA PRO A 43 -5.55 13.06 -3.16
C PRO A 43 -4.18 12.42 -2.87
N MET A 44 -3.09 12.96 -3.42
CA MET A 44 -1.75 12.44 -3.14
C MET A 44 -1.30 12.63 -1.69
N ILE A 45 -1.64 13.76 -1.06
CA ILE A 45 -1.32 13.99 0.35
C ILE A 45 -2.07 12.99 1.23
N VAL A 46 -3.35 12.77 0.93
CA VAL A 46 -4.19 11.78 1.63
C VAL A 46 -3.63 10.36 1.45
N LEU A 47 -3.19 10.01 0.25
CA LEU A 47 -2.61 8.71 -0.04
C LEU A 47 -1.31 8.49 0.74
N ILE A 48 -0.40 9.45 0.74
CA ILE A 48 0.86 9.37 1.50
C ILE A 48 0.57 9.26 3.01
N ALA A 49 -0.27 10.14 3.55
CA ALA A 49 -0.62 10.13 4.96
C ALA A 49 -1.31 8.81 5.38
N GLY A 50 -2.21 8.30 4.54
CA GLY A 50 -2.90 7.04 4.78
C GLY A 50 -1.96 5.83 4.76
N VAL A 51 -1.01 5.77 3.83
CA VAL A 51 0.03 4.72 3.77
C VAL A 51 0.87 4.72 5.05
N VAL A 52 1.30 5.90 5.51
CA VAL A 52 2.04 6.05 6.77
C VAL A 52 1.19 5.61 7.97
N ALA A 53 -0.08 5.99 8.01
CA ALA A 53 -1.01 5.59 9.06
C ALA A 53 -1.21 4.06 9.09
N ILE A 54 -1.42 3.42 7.93
CA ILE A 54 -1.57 1.96 7.83
C ILE A 54 -0.32 1.24 8.34
N ALA A 55 0.87 1.69 7.92
CA ALA A 55 2.12 1.09 8.37
C ALA A 55 2.32 1.27 9.89
N GLY A 56 2.04 2.46 10.42
CA GLY A 56 2.17 2.76 11.85
C GLY A 56 1.16 1.98 12.70
N ILE A 57 -0.11 1.97 12.31
CA ILE A 57 -1.16 1.19 12.98
C ILE A 57 -0.84 -0.30 12.93
N GLY A 58 -0.39 -0.80 11.77
CA GLY A 58 0.00 -2.18 11.62
C GLY A 58 1.15 -2.58 12.54
N GLU A 59 2.12 -1.70 12.82
CA GLU A 59 3.20 -2.00 13.76
C GLU A 59 2.71 -2.11 15.21
N LEU A 60 1.68 -1.34 15.56
CA LEU A 60 1.11 -1.35 16.90
C LEU A 60 0.15 -2.53 17.10
N ILE A 61 -0.61 -2.89 16.06
CA ILE A 61 -1.64 -3.94 16.13
C ILE A 61 -1.02 -5.34 15.97
N TYR A 62 -0.06 -5.53 15.08
CA TYR A 62 0.49 -6.87 14.81
C TYR A 62 1.01 -7.61 16.06
N PRO A 63 1.69 -6.95 17.01
CA PRO A 63 2.06 -7.58 18.27
C PRO A 63 0.87 -8.05 19.11
N LEU A 64 -0.26 -7.36 19.03
CA LEU A 64 -1.48 -7.66 19.80
C LEU A 64 -2.27 -8.86 19.24
N ILE A 65 -2.07 -9.20 17.96
CA ILE A 65 -2.81 -10.25 17.26
C ILE A 65 -1.95 -11.48 16.92
N GLY A 66 -0.81 -11.65 17.61
CA GLY A 66 -0.03 -12.89 17.56
C GLY A 66 1.33 -12.79 16.86
N ARG A 67 1.79 -11.59 16.46
CA ARG A 67 3.19 -11.43 16.06
C ARG A 67 4.06 -11.29 17.30
N THR A 68 4.98 -12.24 17.50
CA THR A 68 5.86 -12.25 18.68
C THR A 68 6.98 -11.20 18.64
N ALA A 69 7.21 -10.59 17.47
CA ALA A 69 8.17 -9.51 17.30
C ALA A 69 7.56 -8.17 17.71
N SER A 70 8.30 -7.40 18.52
CA SER A 70 7.95 -6.01 18.84
C SER A 70 8.01 -5.12 17.60
N ALA A 71 7.33 -3.96 17.71
CA ALA A 71 7.36 -2.93 16.68
C ALA A 71 8.80 -2.57 16.32
N ASN A 72 9.13 -2.56 15.03
CA ASN A 72 10.47 -2.27 14.56
C ASN A 72 10.47 -1.56 13.20
N TRP A 73 11.56 -0.83 12.94
CA TRP A 73 11.72 -0.03 11.73
C TRP A 73 11.73 -0.85 10.44
N GLY A 74 12.23 -2.08 10.47
CA GLY A 74 12.22 -2.97 9.31
C GLY A 74 10.80 -3.35 8.90
N SER A 75 9.98 -3.75 9.86
CA SER A 75 8.58 -4.12 9.67
C SER A 75 7.71 -2.92 9.32
N PHE A 76 7.99 -1.74 9.89
CA PHE A 76 7.35 -0.49 9.47
C PHE A 76 7.63 -0.18 7.99
N THR A 77 8.89 -0.30 7.57
CA THR A 77 9.32 -0.04 6.19
C THR A 77 8.66 -1.02 5.22
N LEU A 78 8.60 -2.30 5.58
CA LEU A 78 7.86 -3.30 4.79
C LEU A 78 6.37 -2.94 4.68
N GLY A 79 5.77 -2.45 5.78
CA GLY A 79 4.39 -1.95 5.77
C GLY A 79 4.18 -0.76 4.84
N LEU A 80 5.12 0.20 4.82
CA LEU A 80 5.09 1.34 3.90
C LEU A 80 5.18 0.91 2.45
N VAL A 81 6.09 -0.02 2.13
CA VAL A 81 6.24 -0.55 0.77
C VAL A 81 5.01 -1.35 0.37
N SER A 82 4.49 -2.20 1.25
CA SER A 82 3.33 -3.06 0.99
C SER A 82 2.06 -2.25 0.74
N SER A 83 1.70 -1.40 1.70
CA SER A 83 0.51 -0.55 1.60
C SER A 83 0.67 0.55 0.54
N GLY A 84 1.88 1.08 0.36
CA GLY A 84 2.18 2.08 -0.66
C GLY A 84 2.11 1.54 -2.08
N ALA A 85 2.74 0.39 -2.35
CA ALA A 85 2.71 -0.24 -3.68
C ALA A 85 1.28 -0.60 -4.11
N THR A 86 0.48 -1.11 -3.18
CA THR A 86 -0.92 -1.46 -3.45
C THR A 86 -1.84 -0.25 -3.56
N ALA A 87 -1.72 0.74 -2.67
CA ALA A 87 -2.48 1.99 -2.76
C ALA A 87 -2.18 2.75 -4.05
N TYR A 88 -0.90 2.91 -4.38
CA TYR A 88 -0.46 3.61 -5.59
C TYR A 88 -0.79 2.82 -6.86
N GLY A 89 -0.56 1.50 -6.85
CA GLY A 89 -0.91 0.62 -7.96
C GLY A 89 -2.40 0.67 -8.30
N LEU A 90 -3.26 0.69 -7.30
CA LEU A 90 -4.70 0.84 -7.51
C LEU A 90 -5.05 2.27 -7.97
N PHE A 91 -4.52 3.30 -7.30
CA PHE A 91 -4.79 4.70 -7.61
C PHE A 91 -4.39 5.09 -9.04
N ARG A 92 -3.29 4.54 -9.57
CA ARG A 92 -2.73 4.88 -10.89
C ARG A 92 -3.01 3.87 -11.99
N TYR A 93 -2.82 2.57 -11.75
CA TYR A 93 -2.65 1.58 -12.82
C TYR A 93 -3.84 0.65 -13.02
N ILE A 94 -4.44 0.13 -11.95
CA ILE A 94 -5.55 -0.83 -12.10
C ILE A 94 -6.78 -0.12 -12.67
N PHE A 95 -7.12 1.08 -12.19
CA PHE A 95 -8.26 1.84 -12.72
C PHE A 95 -8.00 2.51 -14.08
N SER A 96 -6.75 2.66 -14.54
CA SER A 96 -6.51 3.10 -15.92
C SER A 96 -6.79 1.98 -16.94
N ILE A 97 -6.79 0.72 -16.50
CA ILE A 97 -7.14 -0.45 -17.34
C ILE A 97 -8.67 -0.60 -17.42
N PHE A 98 -9.40 -0.26 -16.35
CA PHE A 98 -10.86 -0.38 -16.26
C PHE A 98 -11.63 0.93 -16.49
N GLY A 99 -10.93 2.03 -16.73
CA GLY A 99 -11.52 3.36 -16.91
C GLY A 99 -11.26 3.91 -18.31
N ASN A 100 -12.10 3.48 -19.25
CA ASN A 100 -12.60 4.32 -20.34
C ASN A 100 -14.10 4.54 -20.08
#